data_AF-A0A9X9F1C7-F1
#
_entry.id   AF-A0A9X9F1C7-F1
#
_cell.length_a   1.000
_cell.length_b   1.000
_cell.length_c   1.000
_cell.angle_alpha   90.00
_cell.angle_beta   90.00
_cell.angle_gamma   90.00
#
_symmetry.space_group_name_H-M   'P 1'
#
loop_
_entity.id
_entity.type
_entity.pdbx_description
1 polymer ?
#
loop_
_entity_poly.entity_id
_entity_poly.type
_entity_poly.pdbx_seq_one_letter_code
_entity_poly.pdbx_strand_id
1 'polypeptide(L)'
;SHNIANQIKSVKEEVRKRPNKGIGYGILKEKFPSCKDLTQNIIRFNYLGEIDNSLGDGWFTIVDYQSGSEQSKDNHITALLDIVAMVKNKSLEIHVTFSTSHFQKNFVENLFSDYLERLQTYIQSCCQMQTKEFTSSDFETLNLSDEEIDNLFD
;
A
#
# COMPACT_ATOMS: atom_id res chain seq x y z
N SER A 1 9.53 -16.97 -15.27
CA SER A 1 8.43 -16.66 -14.35
C SER A 1 9.04 -16.05 -13.09
N HIS A 2 8.70 -14.82 -12.72
CA HIS A 2 9.20 -14.23 -11.48
C HIS A 2 8.62 -14.99 -10.28
N ASN A 3 9.49 -15.42 -9.35
CA ASN A 3 9.08 -16.06 -8.11
C ASN A 3 8.34 -15.04 -7.22
N ILE A 4 7.11 -15.37 -6.77
CA ILE A 4 6.29 -14.52 -5.88
C ILE A 4 7.08 -14.13 -4.61
N ALA A 5 7.87 -15.06 -4.06
CA ALA A 5 8.73 -14.80 -2.91
C ALA A 5 9.70 -13.65 -3.19
N ASN A 6 10.37 -13.69 -4.35
CA ASN A 6 11.33 -12.65 -4.74
C ASN A 6 10.65 -11.29 -4.97
N GLN A 7 9.41 -11.28 -5.47
CA GLN A 7 8.65 -10.03 -5.62
C GLN A 7 8.31 -9.42 -4.26
N ILE A 8 7.86 -10.23 -3.30
CA ILE A 8 7.55 -9.77 -1.94
C ILE A 8 8.81 -9.27 -1.24
N LYS A 9 9.93 -10.01 -1.34
CA LYS A 9 11.24 -9.61 -0.80
C LYS A 9 11.70 -8.28 -1.41
N SER A 10 11.61 -8.14 -2.73
CA SER A 10 11.98 -6.90 -3.43
C SER A 10 11.18 -5.69 -2.95
N VAL A 11 9.85 -5.82 -2.82
CA VAL A 11 8.99 -4.75 -2.32
C VAL A 11 9.26 -4.44 -0.85
N LYS A 12 9.47 -5.46 0.00
CA LYS A 12 9.86 -5.30 1.41
C LYS A 12 11.12 -4.43 1.51
N GLU A 13 12.16 -4.77 0.75
CA GLU A 13 13.43 -4.03 0.74
C GLU A 13 13.26 -2.62 0.20
N GLU A 14 12.48 -2.41 -0.86
CA GLU A 14 12.23 -1.06 -1.38
C GLU A 14 11.55 -0.15 -0.33
N VAL A 15 10.57 -0.69 0.41
CA VAL A 15 9.89 0.04 1.48
C VAL A 15 10.84 0.31 2.65
N ARG A 16 11.65 -0.67 3.05
CA ARG A 16 12.59 -0.58 4.19
C ARG A 16 13.76 0.34 3.93
N LYS A 17 14.22 0.47 2.67
CA LYS A 17 15.26 1.43 2.27
C LYS A 17 14.87 2.89 2.50
N ARG A 18 13.58 3.20 2.67
CA ARG A 18 13.12 4.58 2.88
C ARG A 18 13.33 5.00 4.33
N PRO A 19 14.18 6.03 4.59
CA PRO A 19 14.45 6.47 5.95
C PRO A 19 13.19 7.04 6.60
N ASN A 20 12.98 6.71 7.89
CA ASN A 20 11.88 7.26 8.71
C ASN A 20 10.50 7.20 8.02
N LYS A 21 10.22 6.13 7.28
CA LYS A 21 8.97 5.95 6.51
C LYS A 21 8.66 7.09 5.53
N GLY A 22 9.69 7.83 5.08
CA GLY A 22 9.56 8.88 4.09
C GLY A 22 9.07 10.24 4.61
N ILE A 23 8.92 10.44 5.93
CA ILE A 23 8.43 11.72 6.50
C ILE A 23 9.27 12.94 6.07
N GLY A 24 10.58 12.75 5.88
CA GLY A 24 11.50 13.80 5.45
C GLY A 24 11.17 14.37 4.07
N TYR A 25 10.54 13.59 3.18
CA TYR A 25 10.21 14.05 1.83
C TYR A 25 9.24 15.23 1.85
N GLY A 26 8.17 15.14 2.64
CA GLY A 26 7.17 16.22 2.76
C GLY A 26 7.78 17.51 3.29
N ILE A 27 8.63 17.40 4.32
CA ILE A 27 9.35 18.53 4.93
C ILE A 27 10.31 19.18 3.93
N LEU A 28 11.10 18.38 3.21
CA LEU A 28 12.05 18.90 2.22
C LEU A 28 11.33 19.56 1.04
N LYS A 29 10.23 18.98 0.56
CA LYS A 29 9.42 19.54 -0.53
C LYS A 29 8.78 20.87 -0.17
N GLU A 30 8.38 21.04 1.09
CA GLU A 30 7.80 22.28 1.60
C GLU A 30 8.87 23.36 1.81
N LYS A 31 10.02 23.01 2.41
CA LYS A 31 11.12 23.96 2.69
C LYS A 31 11.95 24.34 1.46
N PHE A 32 12.07 23.47 0.47
CA PHE A 32 12.89 23.68 -0.72
C PHE A 32 12.03 23.55 -1.98
N PRO A 33 11.40 24.65 -2.44
CA PRO A 33 10.53 24.63 -3.62
C PRO A 33 11.23 24.16 -4.90
N SER A 34 12.56 24.27 -4.99
CA SER A 34 13.39 23.74 -6.07
C SER A 34 13.44 22.20 -6.12
N CYS A 35 13.09 21.53 -5.01
CA CYS A 35 12.93 20.07 -4.93
C CYS A 35 11.53 19.59 -5.33
N LYS A 36 10.64 20.48 -5.82
CA LYS A 36 9.41 20.06 -6.48
C LYS A 36 9.75 19.40 -7.81
N ASP A 37 10.03 18.10 -7.77
CA ASP A 37 10.14 17.32 -8.98
C ASP A 37 8.75 17.08 -9.62
N LEU A 38 8.78 16.96 -10.94
CA LEU A 38 7.71 17.10 -11.94
C LEU A 38 6.75 15.90 -12.04
N THR A 39 6.79 14.98 -11.08
CA THR A 39 5.92 13.81 -11.10
C THR A 39 4.52 14.22 -10.66
N GLN A 40 3.60 14.27 -11.63
CA GLN A 40 2.18 14.21 -11.31
C GLN A 40 1.96 12.96 -10.45
N ASN A 41 1.36 13.14 -9.28
CA ASN A 41 0.97 12.00 -8.45
C ASN A 41 -0.13 11.24 -9.18
N ILE A 42 0.24 10.26 -10.01
CA ILE A 42 -0.73 9.49 -10.78
C ILE A 42 -1.54 8.61 -9.82
N ILE A 43 -0.87 8.03 -8.82
CA ILE A 43 -1.47 7.09 -7.87
C ILE A 43 -1.14 7.50 -6.43
N ARG A 44 -2.15 7.57 -5.57
CA ARG A 44 -2.03 7.68 -4.12
C ARG A 44 -2.58 6.41 -3.48
N PHE A 45 -1.84 5.84 -2.53
CA PHE A 45 -2.26 4.65 -1.78
C PHE A 45 -2.15 4.94 -0.28
N ASN A 46 -3.20 4.61 0.47
CA ASN A 46 -3.24 4.73 1.91
C ASN A 46 -3.88 3.49 2.53
N TYR A 47 -3.19 2.85 3.47
CA TYR A 47 -3.73 1.73 4.25
C TYR A 47 -3.98 2.20 5.68
N LEU A 48 -5.25 2.27 6.07
CA LEU A 48 -5.68 2.79 7.38
C LEU A 48 -5.52 1.77 8.52
N GLY A 49 -5.27 0.51 8.18
CA GLY A 49 -5.27 -0.58 9.15
C GLY A 49 -6.68 -1.12 9.43
N GLU A 50 -6.84 -1.75 10.59
CA GLU A 50 -8.12 -2.26 11.09
C GLU A 50 -8.82 -1.17 11.88
N ILE A 51 -9.93 -0.66 11.34
CA ILE A 51 -10.56 0.57 11.85
C ILE A 51 -11.55 0.31 12.99
N ASP A 52 -12.09 -0.90 13.08
CA ASP A 52 -13.09 -1.32 14.06
C ASP A 52 -12.48 -2.02 15.29
N ASN A 53 -11.21 -2.39 15.26
CA ASN A 53 -10.50 -3.01 16.39
C ASN A 53 -10.54 -2.14 17.66
N SER A 54 -10.59 -0.82 17.48
CA SER A 54 -10.62 0.16 18.58
C SER A 54 -11.99 0.32 19.26
N LEU A 55 -13.06 -0.27 18.71
CA LEU A 55 -14.43 -0.09 19.21
C LEU A 55 -14.76 -0.90 20.47
N GLY A 56 -13.87 -1.79 20.91
CA GLY A 56 -13.94 -2.45 22.22
C GLY A 56 -15.13 -3.40 22.41
N ASP A 57 -15.76 -3.35 23.59
CA ASP A 57 -16.72 -4.32 24.15
C ASP A 57 -18.09 -4.44 23.42
N GLY A 58 -18.18 -4.04 22.16
CA GLY A 58 -19.37 -4.23 21.32
C GLY A 58 -20.54 -3.28 21.61
N TRP A 59 -20.31 -2.20 22.36
CA TRP A 59 -21.34 -1.18 22.64
C TRP A 59 -21.59 -0.26 21.45
N PHE A 60 -20.60 -0.14 20.57
CA PHE A 60 -20.67 0.66 19.36
C PHE A 60 -20.37 -0.20 18.14
N THR A 61 -21.00 0.12 17.01
CA THR A 61 -20.74 -0.51 15.72
C THR A 61 -20.64 0.55 14.64
N ILE A 62 -19.79 0.30 13.64
CA ILE A 62 -19.73 1.15 12.45
C ILE A 62 -20.86 0.72 11.54
N VAL A 63 -21.74 1.67 11.23
CA VAL A 63 -22.81 1.48 10.26
C VAL A 63 -22.40 2.04 8.91
N ASP A 64 -22.72 1.31 7.85
CA ASP A 64 -22.59 1.79 6.48
C ASP A 64 -23.73 2.77 6.17
N TYR A 65 -23.62 3.98 6.73
CA TYR A 65 -24.57 5.06 6.50
C TYR A 65 -24.03 6.03 5.44
N GLN A 66 -24.84 6.34 4.44
CA GLN A 66 -24.51 7.36 3.46
C GLN A 66 -24.67 8.76 4.08
N SER A 67 -23.59 9.28 4.66
CA SER A 67 -23.51 10.63 5.25
C SER A 67 -23.46 11.76 4.21
N GLY A 68 -23.42 11.42 2.92
CA GLY A 68 -23.23 12.36 1.82
C GLY A 68 -21.76 12.50 1.42
N SER A 69 -21.44 13.54 0.65
CA SER A 69 -20.08 13.79 0.19
C SER A 69 -19.24 14.45 1.28
N GLU A 70 -18.13 13.82 1.66
CA GLU A 70 -17.14 14.42 2.59
C GLU A 70 -16.31 15.54 1.95
N GLN A 71 -16.39 15.68 0.62
CA GLN A 71 -15.63 16.65 -0.16
C GLN A 71 -16.57 17.55 -0.97
N SER A 72 -16.15 18.79 -1.16
CA SER A 72 -16.82 19.70 -2.08
C SER A 72 -16.75 19.18 -3.52
N LYS A 73 -17.81 19.42 -4.30
CA LYS A 73 -17.82 19.14 -5.74
C LYS A 73 -16.77 19.95 -6.51
N ASP A 74 -16.36 21.09 -5.95
CA ASP A 74 -15.34 21.97 -6.52
C ASP A 74 -13.91 21.57 -6.12
N ASN A 75 -13.75 20.53 -5.30
CA ASN A 75 -12.44 20.08 -4.87
C ASN A 75 -11.69 19.42 -6.04
N HIS A 76 -10.48 19.90 -6.32
CA HIS A 76 -9.67 19.33 -7.38
C HIS A 76 -8.99 18.05 -6.90
N ILE A 77 -9.11 16.99 -7.70
CA ILE A 77 -8.42 15.73 -7.48
C ILE A 77 -6.89 15.97 -7.55
N THR A 78 -6.19 15.65 -6.45
CA THR A 78 -4.73 15.82 -6.36
C THR A 78 -3.92 14.59 -6.81
N ALA A 79 -4.60 13.47 -7.09
CA ALA A 79 -4.02 12.25 -7.64
C ALA A 79 -4.99 11.56 -8.59
N LEU A 80 -4.56 11.13 -9.78
CA LEU A 80 -5.47 10.60 -10.81
C LEU A 80 -6.20 9.32 -10.37
N LEU A 81 -5.56 8.54 -9.49
CA LEU A 81 -6.10 7.35 -8.84
C LEU A 81 -5.76 7.42 -7.34
N ASP A 82 -6.76 7.45 -6.48
CA ASP A 82 -6.62 7.53 -5.02
C ASP A 82 -7.25 6.30 -4.37
N ILE A 83 -6.43 5.54 -3.64
CA ILE A 83 -6.74 4.21 -3.13
C ILE A 83 -6.65 4.25 -1.62
N VAL A 84 -7.77 3.99 -0.95
CA VAL A 84 -7.85 3.86 0.51
C VAL A 84 -8.25 2.43 0.83
N ALA A 85 -7.37 1.71 1.53
CA ALA A 85 -7.61 0.34 1.98
C ALA A 85 -7.74 0.31 3.50
N MET A 86 -8.67 -0.51 4.01
CA MET A 86 -8.90 -0.71 5.44
C MET A 86 -9.48 -2.09 5.71
N VAL A 87 -9.32 -2.58 6.94
CA VAL A 87 -10.03 -3.76 7.42
C VAL A 87 -11.18 -3.32 8.30
N LYS A 88 -12.39 -3.79 7.96
CA LYS A 88 -13.64 -3.56 8.71
C LYS A 88 -14.41 -4.87 8.74
N ASN A 89 -14.93 -5.26 9.90
CA ASN A 89 -15.62 -6.53 10.13
C ASN A 89 -14.80 -7.74 9.63
N LYS A 90 -13.48 -7.73 9.87
CA LYS A 90 -12.51 -8.75 9.40
C LYS A 90 -12.43 -8.91 7.88
N SER A 91 -12.95 -7.95 7.12
CA SER A 91 -12.92 -7.93 5.66
C SER A 91 -12.05 -6.75 5.18
N LEU A 92 -11.21 -7.01 4.19
CA LEU A 92 -10.47 -5.94 3.50
C LEU A 92 -11.43 -5.19 2.56
N GLU A 93 -11.56 -3.89 2.78
CA GLU A 93 -12.30 -2.97 1.90
C GLU A 93 -11.30 -2.04 1.20
N ILE A 94 -11.47 -1.87 -0.12
CA ILE A 94 -10.65 -0.98 -0.94
C ILE A 94 -11.58 0.01 -1.63
N HIS A 95 -11.42 1.29 -1.28
CA HIS A 95 -12.13 2.40 -1.89
C HIS A 95 -11.22 3.08 -2.91
N VAL A 96 -11.73 3.24 -4.11
CA VAL A 96 -10.97 3.81 -5.23
C VAL A 96 -11.70 5.04 -5.76
N THR A 97 -11.07 6.19 -5.61
CA THR A 97 -11.51 7.45 -6.23
C THR A 97 -10.60 7.74 -7.42
N PHE A 98 -11.17 8.11 -8.57
CA PHE A 98 -10.37 8.33 -9.77
C PHE A 98 -10.92 9.45 -10.64
N SER A 99 -10.03 10.00 -11.48
CA SER A 99 -10.39 11.02 -12.47
C SER A 99 -11.10 10.38 -13.66
N THR A 100 -12.40 10.66 -13.81
CA THR A 100 -13.23 10.17 -14.93
C THR A 100 -12.85 10.78 -16.29
N SER A 101 -12.08 11.87 -16.31
CA SER A 101 -11.51 12.43 -17.55
C SER A 101 -10.29 11.64 -18.05
N HIS A 102 -9.65 10.85 -17.18
CA HIS A 102 -8.46 10.06 -17.52
C HIS A 102 -8.75 8.56 -17.59
N PHE A 103 -9.65 8.04 -16.74
CA PHE A 103 -9.96 6.62 -16.67
C PHE A 103 -11.44 6.34 -16.89
N GLN A 104 -11.72 5.29 -17.65
CA GLN A 104 -13.06 4.73 -17.75
C GLN A 104 -13.36 3.87 -16.53
N LYS A 105 -14.61 3.87 -16.06
CA LYS A 105 -15.04 3.08 -14.90
C LYS A 105 -14.68 1.60 -15.05
N ASN A 106 -15.01 0.99 -16.19
CA ASN A 106 -14.74 -0.42 -16.45
C ASN A 106 -13.24 -0.75 -16.43
N PHE A 107 -12.38 0.18 -16.83
CA PHE A 107 -10.93 -0.01 -16.74
C PHE A 107 -10.48 -0.13 -15.28
N VAL A 108 -10.97 0.76 -14.42
CA VAL A 108 -10.64 0.74 -12.99
C VAL A 108 -11.22 -0.50 -12.31
N GLU A 109 -12.46 -0.90 -12.66
CA GLU A 109 -13.08 -2.11 -12.14
C GLU A 109 -12.29 -3.38 -12.51
N ASN A 110 -11.84 -3.49 -13.76
CA ASN A 110 -11.00 -4.61 -14.20
C ASN A 110 -9.65 -4.60 -13.50
N LEU A 111 -9.00 -3.43 -13.38
CA LEU A 111 -7.72 -3.29 -12.68
C LEU A 111 -7.81 -3.79 -11.24
N PHE A 112 -8.88 -3.45 -10.52
CA PHE A 112 -9.05 -3.88 -9.13
C PHE A 112 -9.55 -5.32 -8.99
N SER A 113 -10.24 -5.85 -9.99
CA SER A 113 -10.53 -7.29 -10.06
C SER A 113 -9.24 -8.10 -10.17
N ASP A 114 -8.36 -7.72 -11.11
CA ASP A 114 -7.04 -8.34 -11.28
C ASP A 114 -6.15 -8.15 -10.05
N TYR A 115 -6.21 -6.97 -9.41
CA TYR A 115 -5.48 -6.68 -8.18
C TYR A 115 -5.89 -7.64 -7.05
N LEU A 116 -7.18 -7.86 -6.84
CA LEU A 116 -7.70 -8.73 -5.78
C LEU A 116 -7.33 -10.20 -6.05
N GLU A 117 -7.40 -10.66 -7.29
CA GLU A 117 -6.96 -12.02 -7.67
C GLU A 117 -5.45 -12.22 -7.39
N ARG A 118 -4.62 -11.24 -7.76
CA ARG A 118 -3.19 -11.28 -7.47
C ARG A 118 -2.89 -11.22 -5.98
N LEU A 119 -3.62 -10.41 -5.23
CA LEU A 119 -3.47 -10.32 -3.77
C LEU A 119 -3.81 -11.66 -3.11
N GLN A 120 -4.89 -12.33 -3.53
CA GLN A 120 -5.24 -13.67 -3.07
C GLN A 120 -4.13 -14.69 -3.37
N THR A 121 -3.56 -14.63 -4.58
CA THR A 121 -2.44 -15.49 -4.98
C THR A 121 -1.23 -15.27 -4.07
N TYR A 122 -0.89 -14.02 -3.75
CA TYR A 122 0.20 -13.68 -2.84
C TYR A 122 -0.06 -14.19 -1.42
N ILE A 123 -1.27 -13.97 -0.89
CA ILE A 123 -1.66 -14.47 0.43
C ILE A 123 -1.54 -15.99 0.49
N GLN A 124 -2.07 -16.70 -0.49
CA GLN A 124 -2.00 -18.16 -0.55
C GLN A 124 -0.54 -18.65 -0.59
N SER A 125 0.30 -18.02 -1.42
CA SER A 125 1.71 -18.36 -1.48
C SER A 125 2.41 -18.14 -0.14
N CYS A 126 2.14 -17.04 0.56
CA CYS A 126 2.70 -16.78 1.89
C CYS A 126 2.22 -17.80 2.93
N CYS A 127 0.94 -18.19 2.91
CA CYS A 127 0.41 -19.20 3.83
C CYS A 127 0.99 -20.60 3.60
N GLN A 128 1.51 -20.88 2.40
CA GLN A 128 2.14 -22.16 2.05
C GLN A 128 3.64 -22.21 2.38
N MET A 129 4.29 -21.07 2.61
CA MET A 129 5.69 -21.01 3.00
C MET A 129 5.88 -21.60 4.40
N GLN A 130 6.69 -22.65 4.51
CA GLN A 130 6.98 -23.32 5.78
C GLN A 130 8.25 -22.79 6.45
N THR A 131 9.13 -22.15 5.69
CA THR A 131 10.41 -21.63 6.15
C THR A 131 10.37 -20.10 6.18
N LYS A 132 11.00 -19.54 7.20
CA LYS A 132 11.23 -18.09 7.28
C LYS A 132 12.40 -17.76 6.36
N GLU A 133 12.15 -16.95 5.34
CA GLU A 133 13.20 -16.37 4.51
C GLU A 133 13.63 -15.02 5.10
N PHE A 134 14.93 -14.74 5.04
CA PHE A 134 15.51 -13.48 5.51
C PHE A 134 15.90 -12.59 4.32
N THR A 135 15.91 -11.28 4.54
CA THR A 135 16.43 -10.29 3.58
C THR A 135 17.40 -9.33 4.27
N SER A 136 18.11 -8.52 3.49
CA SER A 136 19.10 -7.55 4.00
C SER A 136 18.57 -6.70 5.16
N SER A 137 17.34 -6.20 5.06
CA SER A 137 16.74 -5.37 6.11
C SER A 137 16.42 -6.09 7.43
N ASP A 138 16.54 -7.42 7.51
CA ASP A 138 16.42 -8.16 8.79
C ASP A 138 17.70 -8.09 9.64
N PHE A 139 18.83 -7.68 9.06
CA PHE A 139 20.14 -7.62 9.72
C PHE A 139 20.68 -6.18 9.76
N GLU A 140 20.03 -5.30 10.51
CA GLU A 140 20.37 -3.86 10.61
C GLU A 140 21.84 -3.57 11.02
N THR A 141 22.53 -4.52 11.66
CA THR A 141 23.94 -4.39 12.08
C THR A 141 24.96 -4.86 11.04
N LEU A 142 24.54 -5.51 9.96
CA LEU A 142 25.42 -6.08 8.95
C LEU A 142 25.02 -5.52 7.58
N ASN A 143 25.93 -4.78 6.92
CA ASN A 143 25.75 -4.37 5.53
C ASN A 143 25.99 -5.59 4.62
N LEU A 144 25.04 -6.51 4.57
CA LEU A 144 25.04 -7.65 3.66
C LEU A 144 24.02 -7.43 2.55
N SER A 145 24.41 -7.71 1.32
CA SER A 145 23.51 -7.79 0.17
C SER A 145 22.59 -9.02 0.28
N ASP A 146 21.48 -9.02 -0.46
CA ASP A 146 20.58 -10.18 -0.50
C ASP A 146 21.30 -11.43 -1.04
N GLU A 147 22.25 -11.28 -1.97
CA GLU A 147 23.10 -12.38 -2.46
C GLU A 147 24.00 -12.97 -1.37
N GLU A 148 24.56 -12.14 -0.49
CA GLU A 148 25.39 -12.60 0.64
C GLU A 148 24.56 -13.30 1.72
N ILE A 149 23.28 -12.92 1.88
CA ILE A 149 22.35 -13.58 2.80
C ILE A 149 21.91 -14.93 2.25
N ASP A 150 21.57 -15.02 0.96
CA ASP A 150 21.20 -16.29 0.34
C ASP A 150 22.33 -17.33 0.52
N ASN A 151 23.59 -16.93 0.33
CA ASN A 151 24.76 -17.80 0.56
C ASN A 151 24.99 -18.21 2.03
N LEU A 152 24.38 -17.54 3.01
CA LEU A 152 24.55 -17.84 4.44
C LEU A 152 23.57 -18.94 4.92
N PHE A 153 22.45 -19.10 4.22
CA PHE A 153 21.37 -20.01 4.59
C PHE A 153 21.20 -21.21 3.63
N ASP A 154 22.07 -21.31 2.61
CA ASP A 154 22.32 -22.53 1.81
C ASP A 154 23.22 -23.53 2.55
#